data_AF-A0A7V9Z371-F1
#
_entry.id   AF-A0A7V9Z371-F1
#
_cell.length_a   1.000
_cell.length_b   1.000
_cell.length_c   1.000
_cell.angle_alpha   90.00
_cell.angle_beta   90.00
_cell.angle_gamma   90.00
#
_symmetry.space_group_name_H-M   'P 1'
#
loop_
_entity.id
_entity.type
_entity.pdbx_description
1 polymer ?
#
loop_
_entity_poly.entity_id
_entity_poly.type
_entity_poly.pdbx_seq_one_letter_code
_entity_poly.pdbx_strand_id
1 'polypeptide(L)' 'MAGYKVDELYREVGKYKARIDVYITARGYEAAAVFLDNPNAKPMVKFVDRNKDRAIVLALEQLARISI' A
#
# COMPACT_ATOMS: atom_id res chain seq x y z
N MET A 1 -10.17 -6.93 9.66
CA MET A 1 -8.96 -7.64 9.18
C MET A 1 -7.87 -7.34 10.20
N ALA A 2 -7.48 -8.30 11.04
CA ALA A 2 -6.55 -8.06 12.14
C ALA A 2 -5.11 -8.27 11.63
N GLY A 3 -4.46 -7.18 11.26
CA GLY A 3 -3.03 -7.13 10.93
C GLY A 3 -2.37 -5.99 11.69
N TYR A 4 -1.13 -6.19 12.13
CA TYR A 4 -0.33 -5.17 12.81
C TYR A 4 0.43 -4.35 11.79
N LYS A 5 0.27 -3.03 11.79
CA LYS A 5 1.05 -2.16 10.92
C LYS A 5 2.51 -2.19 11.36
N VAL A 6 3.43 -2.39 10.42
CA VAL A 6 4.87 -2.51 10.68
C VAL A 6 5.73 -1.61 9.81
N ASP A 7 5.22 -1.14 8.68
CA ASP A 7 5.96 -0.26 7.77
C ASP A 7 5.02 0.80 7.19
N GLU A 8 5.57 1.96 6.90
CA GLU A 8 4.87 3.09 6.30
C GLU A 8 5.81 3.78 5.29
N LEU A 9 5.42 3.79 4.03
CA LEU A 9 6.19 4.37 2.94
C LEU A 9 5.37 5.45 2.27
N TYR A 10 6.04 6.50 1.78
CA TYR A 10 5.37 7.58 1.05
C TYR A 10 5.94 7.70 -0.36
N ARG A 11 5.04 7.89 -1.33
CA ARG A 11 5.38 8.04 -2.75
C ARG A 11 4.54 9.13 -3.39
N GLU A 12 5.17 9.99 -4.17
CA GLU A 12 4.45 10.96 -5.00
C GLU A 12 3.95 10.29 -6.28
N VAL A 13 2.69 10.56 -6.61
CA VAL A 13 1.95 9.98 -7.73
C VAL A 13 1.14 11.11 -8.38
N GLY A 14 1.68 11.66 -9.47
CA GLY A 14 1.11 12.85 -10.11
C GLY A 14 1.07 14.03 -9.13
N LYS A 15 -0.14 14.56 -8.88
CA LYS A 15 -0.38 15.65 -7.92
C LYS A 15 -0.68 15.17 -6.48
N TYR A 16 -0.80 13.86 -6.28
CA TYR A 16 -1.19 13.25 -5.01
C TYR A 16 0.04 12.61 -4.33
N LYS A 17 0.00 12.46 -2.99
CA LYS A 17 0.97 11.67 -2.23
C LYS A 17 0.30 10.40 -1.75
N ALA A 18 0.78 9.25 -2.21
CA ALA A 18 0.35 7.94 -1.77
C ALA A 18 1.15 7.50 -0.54
N ARG A 19 0.47 7.02 0.49
CA ARG A 19 1.03 6.31 1.63
C ARG A 19 0.77 4.83 1.47
N ILE A 20 1.81 4.02 1.57
CA ILE A 20 1.74 2.56 1.56
C ILE A 20 1.96 2.09 2.98
N ASP A 21 0.91 1.53 3.57
CA ASP A 21 0.96 0.89 4.88
C ASP A 21 1.18 -0.60 4.70
N VAL A 22 2.17 -1.16 5.38
CA VAL A 22 2.45 -2.60 5.38
C VAL A 22 2.06 -3.18 6.73
N TYR A 23 1.30 -4.28 6.69
CA TYR A 23 0.77 -4.97 7.84
C TYR A 23 1.29 -6.41 7.90
N ILE A 24 1.66 -6.89 9.09
CA ILE A 24 1.83 -8.31 9.36
C ILE A 24 0.48 -8.90 9.73
N THR A 25 0.07 -9.94 9.02
CA THR A 25 -1.20 -10.66 9.20
C THR A 25 -0.95 -12.14 9.43
N ALA A 26 -1.98 -12.89 9.82
CA ALA A 26 -1.89 -14.36 9.94
C ALA A 26 -1.53 -15.07 8.62
N ARG A 27 -1.72 -14.41 7.47
CA ARG A 27 -1.43 -14.97 6.13
C ARG A 27 -0.05 -14.56 5.58
N GLY A 28 0.69 -13.72 6.30
CA GLY A 28 1.91 -13.07 5.82
C GLY A 28 1.79 -11.54 5.85
N TYR A 29 2.53 -10.87 4.97
CA TYR A 29 2.49 -9.42 4.85
C TYR A 29 1.36 -8.96 3.92
N GLU A 30 0.81 -7.79 4.19
CA GLU A 30 -0.17 -7.12 3.35
C GLU A 30 0.27 -5.67 3.17
N ALA A 31 0.29 -5.17 1.94
CA ALA A 31 0.55 -3.76 1.66
C ALA A 31 -0.73 -3.11 1.10
N ALA A 32 -1.06 -1.93 1.63
CA ALA A 32 -2.20 -1.14 1.20
C ALA A 32 -1.76 0.29 0.89
N ALA A 33 -2.13 0.81 -0.29
CA ALA A 33 -1.84 2.19 -0.67
C ALA A 33 -3.07 3.08 -0.56
N VAL A 34 -2.87 4.27 0.03
CA VAL A 34 -3.90 5.28 0.31
C VAL A 34 -3.40 6.66 -0.10
N PHE A 35 -4.21 7.44 -0.80
CA PHE A 35 -3.87 8.83 -1.17
C PHE A 35 -4.21 9.80 -0.04
N LEU A 36 -3.25 10.63 0.36
CA LEU A 36 -3.36 11.46 1.57
C LEU A 36 -4.31 12.65 1.43
N ASP A 37 -4.50 13.14 0.22
CA ASP A 37 -5.43 14.22 -0.16
C ASP A 37 -6.81 13.70 -0.57
N ASN A 38 -7.02 12.38 -0.46
CA ASN A 38 -8.35 11.77 -0.50
C ASN A 38 -8.68 11.14 0.88
N PRO A 39 -9.09 11.95 1.87
CA PRO A 39 -9.31 11.50 3.25
C PRO A 39 -10.46 10.49 3.43
N ASN A 40 -11.30 10.29 2.41
CA ASN A 40 -12.37 9.29 2.41
C ASN A 40 -12.02 8.01 1.64
N ALA A 41 -10.76 7.83 1.23
CA ALA A 41 -10.38 6.76 0.32
C ALA A 41 -10.31 5.39 1.02
N LYS A 42 -11.14 4.45 0.53
CA LYS A 42 -10.81 3.03 0.61
C LYS A 42 -9.45 2.80 -0.08
N PRO A 43 -8.67 1.79 0.35
CA PRO A 43 -7.41 1.46 -0.31
C PRO A 43 -7.66 1.30 -1.81
N MET A 44 -6.97 2.09 -2.63
CA MET A 44 -7.07 1.95 -4.08
C MET A 44 -6.33 0.69 -4.55
N VAL A 45 -5.30 0.33 -3.79
CA VAL A 45 -4.43 -0.80 -4.06
C VAL A 45 -4.24 -1.58 -2.77
N LYS A 46 -4.53 -2.87 -2.81
CA LYS A 46 -4.35 -3.79 -1.67
C LYS A 46 -3.83 -5.13 -2.17
N PHE A 47 -2.71 -5.57 -1.63
CA PHE A 47 -2.13 -6.88 -1.95
C PHE A 47 -1.60 -7.58 -0.71
N VAL A 48 -1.60 -8.90 -0.77
CA VAL A 48 -1.11 -9.78 0.29
C VAL A 48 -0.01 -10.65 -0.28
N ASP A 49 1.16 -10.65 0.34
CA ASP A 49 2.28 -11.52 0.00
C ASP A 49 2.96 -12.03 1.29
N ARG A 50 3.46 -13.27 1.29
CA ARG A 50 4.15 -13.81 2.47
C ARG A 50 5.49 -13.12 2.74
N ASN A 51 6.05 -12.41 1.75
CA ASN A 51 7.27 -11.63 1.87
C ASN A 51 6.96 -10.12 1.89
N LYS A 52 7.59 -9.40 2.84
CA LYS A 52 7.41 -7.96 3.05
C LYS A 52 7.78 -7.14 1.81
N ASP A 53 8.98 -7.37 1.28
CA ASP A 53 9.52 -6.58 0.16
C ASP A 53 8.70 -6.82 -1.10
N ARG A 54 8.23 -8.04 -1.32
CA ARG A 54 7.36 -8.38 -2.44
C ARG A 54 6.00 -7.72 -2.33
N ALA A 55 5.40 -7.67 -1.14
CA ALA A 55 4.15 -6.94 -0.92
C ALA A 55 4.30 -5.45 -1.26
N ILE A 56 5.41 -4.83 -0.84
CA ILE A 56 5.73 -3.42 -1.12
C ILE A 56 5.90 -3.18 -2.62
N VAL A 57 6.72 -4.00 -3.30
CA VAL A 57 6.99 -3.87 -4.74
C VAL A 57 5.70 -3.97 -5.55
N LEU A 58 4.86 -4.97 -5.27
CA LEU A 58 3.58 -5.15 -5.97
C LEU A 58 2.63 -3.96 -5.76
N ALA A 59 2.58 -3.39 -4.54
CA ALA A 59 1.79 -2.20 -4.26
C ALA A 59 2.31 -0.98 -5.03
N LEU A 60 3.63 -0.80 -5.12
CA LEU A 60 4.27 0.28 -5.88
C LEU A 60 4.06 0.15 -7.39
N GLU A 61 4.21 -1.05 -7.94
CA GLU A 61 3.98 -1.32 -9.38
C GLU A 61 2.55 -0.96 -9.79
N GLN A 62 1.57 -1.30 -8.93
CA GLN A 62 0.16 -1.07 -9.22
C GLN A 62 -0.23 0.39 -9.02
N LEU A 63 0.36 1.08 -8.04
CA LEU A 63 0.28 2.54 -7.96
C LEU A 63 0.81 3.19 -9.24
N ALA A 64 1.97 2.76 -9.75
CA ALA A 64 2.54 3.32 -10.97
C ALA A 64 1.62 3.11 -12.18
N ARG A 65 0.91 1.98 -12.28
CA ARG A 65 -0.07 1.71 -13.35
C ARG A 65 -1.30 2.61 -13.30
N ILE A 66 -1.76 2.99 -12.11
CA ILE A 66 -2.92 3.89 -11.95
C ILE A 66 -2.55 5.36 -12.25
N SER A 67 -1.25 5.67 -12.21
CA SER A 67 -0.73 7.04 -12.38
C SER A 67 -0.50 7.47 -13.83
N ILE A 68 -0.64 6.54 -14.78
CA ILE A 68 -0.53 6.74 -16.23
C ILE A 68 -1.95 6.88 -16.80
#